data_AF-A0A379FWH3-F1
#
_entry.id   AF-A0A379FWH3-F1
#
_cell.length_a   1.000
_cell.length_b   1.000
_cell.length_c   1.000
_cell.angle_alpha   90.00
_cell.angle_beta   90.00
_cell.angle_gamma   90.00
#
_symmetry.space_group_name_H-M   'P 1'
#
loop_
_entity.id
_entity.type
_entity.pdbx_description
1 polymer ?
#
loop_
_entity_poly.entity_id
_entity_poly.type
_entity_poly.pdbx_seq_one_letter_code
_entity_poly.pdbx_strand_id
1 'polypeptide(L)'
;MAKHSDAKIQVAKSLYLRRYTPAEIAEELNLPNRRIVYYWAQKWCWADMLNHESVLEAINRRIALLSERNKKTELELEELDRLIAHHVKLMAQANKHKEKLAEIKAQAESGGEYSTSDDGETKKKRRYKKNDISELTPDDFQKFADEMLFGYQKHLRINIKKAIRNILKSRQIGATWYFAFEAFEDAVLTGDPQIFLSASRPQAEVFRSYIVNIADKFFWRHADGEPYPFKQWCRAALLIHQ
;
A
#
# COMPACT_ATOMS: atom_id res chain seq x y z
N MET A 1 -14.30 13.84 41.61
CA MET A 1 -13.03 13.79 40.86
C MET A 1 -12.01 14.64 41.60
N ALA A 2 -10.79 14.17 41.80
CA ALA A 2 -9.74 14.93 42.49
C ALA A 2 -9.47 16.24 41.72
N LYS A 3 -9.45 17.37 42.42
CA LYS A 3 -9.06 18.67 41.84
C LYS A 3 -7.54 18.67 41.67
N HIS A 4 -7.06 18.51 40.44
CA HIS A 4 -5.65 18.71 40.10
C HIS A 4 -5.40 20.21 39.85
N SER A 5 -4.22 20.71 40.20
CA SER A 5 -3.85 22.11 39.96
C SER A 5 -3.68 22.38 38.46
N ASP A 6 -4.06 23.58 38.01
CA ASP A 6 -3.91 23.99 36.61
C ASP A 6 -2.46 23.91 36.12
N ALA A 7 -1.49 24.19 37.00
CA ALA A 7 -0.07 24.03 36.71
C ALA A 7 0.29 22.59 36.29
N LYS A 8 -0.25 21.57 36.97
CA LYS A 8 0.00 20.16 36.61
C LYS A 8 -0.64 19.80 35.27
N ILE A 9 -1.82 20.34 34.98
CA ILE A 9 -2.52 20.11 33.71
C ILE A 9 -1.73 20.72 32.54
N GLN A 10 -1.13 21.90 32.72
CA GLN A 10 -0.28 22.54 31.70
C GLN A 10 1.00 21.75 31.43
N VAL A 11 1.66 21.23 32.47
CA VAL A 11 2.84 20.38 32.29
C VAL A 11 2.46 19.09 31.55
N ALA A 12 1.36 18.44 31.95
CA ALA A 12 0.83 17.25 31.27
C ALA A 12 0.52 17.53 29.79
N LYS A 13 -0.09 18.68 29.48
CA LYS A 13 -0.33 19.12 28.10
C LYS A 13 0.97 19.25 27.31
N SER A 14 1.99 19.88 27.89
CA SER A 14 3.28 20.06 27.21
C SER A 14 3.97 18.73 26.89
N LEU A 15 3.90 17.75 27.80
CA LEU A 15 4.44 16.41 27.59
C LEU A 15 3.64 15.64 26.53
N TYR A 16 2.31 15.74 26.58
CA TYR A 16 1.41 15.13 25.60
C TYR A 16 1.67 15.63 24.18
N LEU A 17 1.86 16.94 24.01
CA LEU A 17 2.20 17.54 22.71
C LEU A 17 3.59 17.16 22.20
N ARG A 18 4.50 16.73 23.10
CA ARG A 18 5.81 16.14 22.77
C ARG A 18 5.76 14.63 22.50
N ARG A 19 4.56 14.04 22.37
CA ARG A 19 4.31 12.62 22.08
C ARG A 19 4.62 11.63 23.21
N TYR A 20 4.70 12.09 24.46
CA TYR A 20 4.71 11.17 25.60
C TYR A 20 3.36 10.44 25.70
N THR A 21 3.40 9.15 26.00
CA THR A 21 2.19 8.35 26.18
C THR A 21 1.47 8.74 27.47
N PRO A 22 0.14 8.58 27.56
CA PRO A 22 -0.60 8.82 28.80
C PRO A 22 -0.11 8.01 30.01
N ALA A 23 0.59 6.89 29.78
CA ALA A 23 1.22 6.10 30.83
C ALA A 23 2.50 6.77 31.36
N GLU A 24 3.40 7.17 30.47
CA GLU A 24 4.64 7.89 30.83
C GLU A 24 4.33 9.23 31.51
N ILE A 25 3.33 9.97 31.03
CA ILE A 25 2.91 11.23 31.67
C ILE A 25 2.36 10.98 33.08
N ALA A 26 1.65 9.86 33.28
CA ALA A 26 1.12 9.52 34.59
C ALA A 26 2.24 9.13 35.57
N GLU A 27 3.27 8.44 35.09
CA GLU A 27 4.46 8.11 35.87
C GLU A 27 5.26 9.37 36.24
N GLU A 28 5.58 10.20 35.24
CA GLU A 28 6.37 11.44 35.39
C GLU A 28 5.71 12.45 36.35
N LEU A 29 4.38 12.58 36.29
CA LEU A 29 3.61 13.50 37.13
C LEU A 29 3.08 12.86 38.43
N ASN A 30 3.46 11.61 38.69
CA ASN A 30 3.01 10.81 39.83
C ASN A 30 1.48 10.85 39.98
N LEU A 31 0.77 10.63 38.87
CA LEU A 31 -0.68 10.58 38.82
C LEU A 31 -1.17 9.19 39.23
N PRO A 32 -2.24 9.09 40.03
CA PRO A 32 -2.73 7.80 40.52
C PRO A 32 -3.30 6.91 39.41
N ASN A 33 -3.65 7.47 38.24
CA ASN A 33 -4.17 6.71 37.11
C ASN A 33 -3.96 7.44 35.78
N ARG A 34 -3.44 6.73 34.78
CA ARG A 34 -3.31 7.21 33.38
C ARG A 34 -4.63 7.69 32.75
N ARG A 35 -5.78 7.21 33.23
CA ARG A 35 -7.13 7.67 32.80
C ARG A 35 -7.33 9.17 33.00
N ILE A 36 -6.64 9.77 33.96
CA ILE A 36 -6.69 11.22 34.19
C ILE A 36 -6.14 11.99 32.97
N VAL A 37 -5.05 11.51 32.38
CA VAL A 37 -4.44 12.11 31.19
C VAL A 37 -5.33 11.93 29.97
N TYR A 38 -5.95 10.76 29.80
CA TYR A 38 -6.97 10.54 28.75
C TYR A 38 -8.15 11.51 28.87
N TYR A 39 -8.66 11.70 30.10
CA TYR A 39 -9.74 12.64 30.37
C TYR A 39 -9.35 14.08 30.03
N TRP A 40 -8.13 14.52 30.38
CA TRP A 40 -7.66 15.87 30.04
C TRP A 40 -7.47 16.06 28.54
N ALA A 41 -6.87 15.08 27.86
CA ALA A 41 -6.68 15.11 26.42
C ALA A 41 -8.02 15.20 25.67
N GLN A 42 -9.04 14.49 26.13
CA GLN A 42 -10.39 14.57 25.58
C GLN A 42 -11.09 15.90 25.92
N LYS A 43 -11.05 16.32 27.19
CA LYS A 43 -11.73 17.55 27.66
C LYS A 43 -11.24 18.81 26.93
N TRP A 44 -9.95 18.85 26.62
CA TRP A 44 -9.30 20.02 26.04
C TRP A 44 -8.82 19.78 24.60
N CYS A 45 -9.31 18.72 23.95
CA CYS A 45 -8.96 18.38 22.56
C CYS A 45 -7.45 18.42 22.27
N TRP A 46 -6.62 17.91 23.18
CA TRP A 46 -5.17 17.93 22.98
C TRP A 46 -4.74 17.12 21.76
N ALA A 47 -5.52 16.11 21.38
CA ALA A 47 -5.29 15.34 20.16
C ALA A 47 -5.35 16.22 18.90
N ASP A 48 -6.29 17.17 18.84
CA ASP A 48 -6.45 18.10 17.72
C ASP A 48 -5.35 19.16 17.69
N MET A 49 -4.73 19.43 18.85
CA MET A 49 -3.60 20.34 19.00
C MET A 49 -2.26 19.67 18.62
N LEU A 50 -2.24 18.36 18.36
CA LEU A 50 -1.07 17.68 17.84
C LEU A 50 -0.89 18.07 16.37
N ASN A 51 -0.28 19.24 16.13
CA ASN A 51 0.23 19.55 14.81
C ASN A 51 1.19 18.42 14.42
N HIS A 52 0.84 17.70 13.36
CA HIS A 52 1.76 16.81 12.70
C HIS A 52 2.81 17.68 12.01
N GLU A 53 3.83 18.14 12.75
CA GLU A 53 5.01 18.72 12.11
C GLU A 53 5.67 17.57 11.35
N SER A 54 5.57 17.61 10.03
CA SER A 54 6.29 16.72 9.15
C SER A 54 7.79 16.96 9.28
N VAL A 55 8.60 15.95 8.98
CA VAL A 55 10.07 16.08 8.98
C VAL A 55 10.52 17.25 8.10
N LEU A 56 9.82 17.50 6.99
CA LEU A 56 10.09 18.61 6.09
C LEU A 56 9.83 19.97 6.76
N GLU A 57 8.74 20.12 7.50
CA GLU A 57 8.41 21.34 8.25
C GLU A 57 9.39 21.59 9.40
N ALA A 58 9.78 20.54 10.13
CA ALA A 58 10.77 20.64 11.19
C ALA A 58 12.14 21.12 10.67
N ILE A 59 12.58 20.59 9.52
CA ILE A 59 13.80 21.02 8.84
C ILE A 59 13.68 22.47 8.36
N ASN A 60 12.57 22.83 7.72
CA ASN A 60 12.29 24.19 7.26
C ASN A 60 12.39 25.22 8.39
N ARG A 61 11.73 24.93 9.51
CA ARG A 61 11.75 25.80 10.70
C ARG A 61 13.16 25.95 11.25
N ARG A 62 13.94 24.86 11.28
CA ARG A 62 15.33 24.90 11.77
C ARG A 62 16.23 25.73 10.85
N ILE A 63 16.08 25.59 9.53
CA ILE A 63 16.80 26.41 8.53
C ILE A 63 16.45 27.89 8.70
N ALA A 64 15.17 28.25 8.80
CA ALA A 64 14.74 29.63 9.01
C ALA A 64 15.37 30.23 10.29
N LEU A 65 15.28 29.50 11.41
CA LEU A 65 15.84 29.93 12.70
C LEU A 65 17.35 30.16 12.62
N LEU A 66 18.10 29.22 12.02
CA LEU A 66 19.55 29.37 11.86
C LEU A 66 19.87 30.54 10.92
N SER A 67 19.08 30.75 9.87
CA SER A 67 19.32 31.80 8.87
C SER A 67 19.26 33.21 9.49
N GLU A 68 18.32 33.44 10.41
CA GLU A 68 18.10 34.73 11.10
C GLU A 68 19.15 35.05 12.18
N ARG A 69 20.01 34.09 12.59
CA ARG A 69 21.03 34.32 13.62
C ARG A 69 22.20 35.16 13.10
N ASN A 70 22.58 36.20 13.84
CA ASN A 70 23.79 36.99 13.61
C ASN A 70 25.01 36.34 14.29
N LYS A 71 26.20 36.40 13.67
CA LYS A 71 27.46 35.78 14.15
C LYS A 71 27.36 34.26 14.34
N LYS A 72 27.06 33.54 13.25
CA LYS A 72 26.96 32.07 13.23
C LYS A 72 28.31 31.43 13.57
N THR A 73 28.28 30.37 14.36
CA THR A 73 29.45 29.50 14.62
C THR A 73 29.69 28.55 13.45
N GLU A 74 30.91 28.01 13.32
CA GLU A 74 31.26 27.06 12.27
C GLU A 74 30.36 25.80 12.29
N LEU A 75 30.05 25.29 13.49
CA LEU A 75 29.12 24.18 13.68
C LEU A 75 27.69 24.52 13.21
N GLU A 76 27.21 25.75 13.43
CA GLU A 76 25.90 26.20 12.95
C GLU A 76 25.88 26.37 11.42
N LEU A 77 27.00 26.74 10.80
CA LEU A 77 27.14 26.80 9.34
C LEU A 77 27.12 25.40 8.73
N GLU A 78 27.83 24.43 9.31
CA GLU A 78 27.78 23.03 8.87
C GLU A 78 26.38 22.42 9.05
N GLU A 79 25.72 22.69 10.18
CA GLU A 79 24.35 22.25 10.41
C GLU A 79 23.41 22.82 9.34
N LEU A 80 23.52 24.12 9.05
CA LEU A 80 22.72 24.79 8.02
C LEU A 80 22.92 24.15 6.64
N ASP A 81 24.17 23.91 6.23
CA ASP A 81 24.49 23.33 4.92
C ASP A 81 23.93 21.91 4.77
N ARG A 82 24.12 21.06 5.79
CA ARG A 82 23.54 19.70 5.81
C ARG A 82 22.02 19.75 5.76
N LEU A 83 21.39 20.62 6.55
CA LEU A 83 19.93 20.76 6.57
C LEU A 83 19.39 21.21 5.21
N ILE A 84 20.03 22.17 4.54
CA ILE A 84 19.66 22.61 3.19
C ILE A 84 19.80 21.45 2.19
N ALA A 85 20.90 20.71 2.22
CA ALA A 85 21.12 19.57 1.34
C ALA A 85 20.05 18.47 1.53
N HIS A 86 19.69 18.16 2.77
CA HIS A 86 18.60 17.21 3.06
C HIS A 86 17.23 17.75 2.67
N HIS A 87 16.99 19.05 2.89
CA HIS A 87 15.74 19.72 2.54
C HIS A 87 15.46 19.67 1.03
N VAL A 88 16.46 19.99 0.20
CA VAL A 88 16.36 19.90 -1.27
C VAL A 88 16.07 18.48 -1.73
N LYS A 89 16.74 17.47 -1.14
CA LYS A 89 16.50 16.06 -1.48
C LYS A 89 15.07 15.63 -1.15
N LEU A 90 14.58 15.97 0.04
CA LEU A 90 13.22 15.63 0.47
C LEU A 90 12.17 16.36 -0.37
N MET A 91 12.37 17.64 -0.70
CA MET A 91 11.49 18.37 -1.63
C MET A 91 11.47 17.76 -3.02
N ALA A 92 12.63 17.39 -3.58
CA ALA A 92 12.70 16.76 -4.89
C ALA A 92 11.99 15.39 -4.91
N GLN A 93 12.12 14.60 -3.84
CA GLN A 93 11.38 13.34 -3.70
C GLN A 93 9.87 13.57 -3.56
N ALA A 94 9.46 14.55 -2.76
CA ALA A 94 8.06 14.90 -2.57
C ALA A 94 7.42 15.41 -3.86
N ASN A 95 8.13 16.25 -4.64
CA ASN A 95 7.66 16.74 -5.92
C ASN A 95 7.56 15.62 -6.95
N LYS A 96 8.56 14.75 -7.07
CA LYS A 96 8.49 13.55 -7.92
C LYS A 96 7.31 12.64 -7.54
N HIS A 97 7.02 12.51 -6.25
CA HIS A 97 5.88 11.73 -5.79
C HIS A 97 4.54 12.41 -6.14
N LYS A 98 4.44 13.73 -5.96
CA LYS A 98 3.27 14.52 -6.36
C LYS A 98 3.04 14.50 -7.86
N GLU A 99 4.10 14.66 -8.66
CA GLU A 99 4.07 14.54 -10.12
C GLU A 99 3.58 13.17 -10.55
N LYS A 100 4.14 12.08 -10.00
CA LYS A 100 3.65 10.71 -10.26
C LYS A 100 2.19 10.53 -9.87
N LEU A 101 1.76 11.04 -8.71
CA LEU A 101 0.37 10.96 -8.30
C LEU A 101 -0.55 11.77 -9.21
N ALA A 102 -0.12 12.96 -9.65
CA ALA A 102 -0.85 13.80 -10.59
C ALA A 102 -0.92 13.15 -11.97
N GLU A 103 0.16 12.52 -12.45
CA GLU A 103 0.18 11.72 -13.67
C GLU A 103 -0.75 10.52 -13.58
N ILE A 104 -0.75 9.79 -12.46
CA ILE A 104 -1.66 8.67 -12.23
C ILE A 104 -3.12 9.13 -12.21
N LYS A 105 -3.41 10.27 -11.57
CA LYS A 105 -4.74 10.87 -11.50
C LYS A 105 -5.19 11.41 -12.86
N ALA A 106 -4.33 12.11 -13.59
CA ALA A 106 -4.61 12.60 -14.94
C ALA A 106 -4.78 11.46 -15.96
N GLN A 107 -4.05 10.35 -15.81
CA GLN A 107 -4.25 9.13 -16.60
C GLN A 107 -5.54 8.37 -16.23
N ALA A 108 -6.08 8.58 -15.02
CA ALA A 108 -7.37 8.03 -14.62
C ALA A 108 -8.54 8.90 -15.12
N GLU A 109 -8.36 10.23 -15.19
CA GLU A 109 -9.39 11.20 -15.56
C GLU A 109 -9.45 11.48 -17.08
N SER A 110 -8.32 11.43 -17.78
CA SER A 110 -8.28 11.47 -19.25
C SER A 110 -8.08 10.04 -19.76
N GLY A 111 -9.05 9.52 -20.53
CA GLY A 111 -8.81 8.36 -21.39
C GLY A 111 -7.66 8.73 -22.33
N GLY A 112 -6.45 8.29 -21.99
CA GLY A 112 -5.34 9.24 -21.97
C GLY A 112 -4.70 9.60 -23.29
N GLU A 113 -3.84 10.62 -23.25
CA GLU A 113 -2.64 10.68 -24.09
C GLU A 113 -1.61 11.73 -23.62
N TYR A 114 -0.36 11.35 -23.89
CA TYR A 114 0.85 12.16 -24.06
C TYR A 114 1.48 12.86 -22.84
N SER A 115 2.67 12.37 -22.44
CA SER A 115 3.71 13.25 -21.89
C SER A 115 4.91 13.19 -22.83
N THR A 116 5.29 14.36 -23.36
CA THR A 116 6.54 14.53 -24.11
C THR A 116 7.71 14.35 -23.14
N SER A 117 8.74 13.60 -23.52
CA SER A 117 10.02 13.61 -22.82
C SER A 117 11.10 13.95 -23.82
N ASP A 118 11.90 14.94 -23.42
CA ASP A 118 13.07 15.51 -24.08
C ASP A 118 14.23 14.50 -24.06
N ASP A 119 14.12 13.45 -24.85
CA ASP A 119 15.29 12.70 -25.31
C ASP A 119 14.90 11.90 -26.57
N GLY A 120 15.69 12.07 -27.63
CA GLY A 120 15.38 11.76 -29.03
C GLY A 120 15.22 10.27 -29.41
N GLU A 121 14.59 9.44 -28.59
CA GLU A 121 14.15 8.11 -28.99
C GLU A 121 12.68 7.89 -28.65
N THR A 122 11.81 8.07 -29.64
CA THR A 122 10.39 7.68 -29.57
C THR A 122 10.24 6.16 -29.54
N LYS A 123 10.54 5.54 -28.39
CA LYS A 123 10.06 4.18 -28.12
C LYS A 123 8.59 4.28 -27.76
N LYS A 124 7.72 4.10 -28.76
CA LYS A 124 6.28 3.83 -28.57
C LYS A 124 6.15 2.69 -27.55
N LYS A 125 5.87 3.02 -26.28
CA LYS A 125 5.38 2.03 -25.33
C LYS A 125 4.01 1.60 -25.87
N ARG A 126 4.00 0.47 -26.59
CA ARG A 126 2.77 -0.19 -27.05
C ARG A 126 1.82 -0.24 -25.87
N ARG A 127 0.72 0.51 -25.94
CA ARG A 127 -0.37 0.38 -24.97
C ARG A 127 -0.87 -1.05 -25.10
N TYR A 128 -0.64 -1.84 -24.05
CA TYR A 128 -1.17 -3.20 -24.00
C TYR A 128 -2.70 -3.09 -23.98
N LYS A 129 -3.34 -3.85 -24.87
CA LYS A 129 -4.79 -4.01 -24.90
C LYS A 129 -5.20 -4.47 -23.50
N LYS A 130 -6.12 -3.75 -22.83
CA LYS A 130 -6.69 -4.23 -21.57
C LYS A 130 -7.26 -5.62 -21.83
N ASN A 131 -6.92 -6.59 -20.99
CA ASN A 131 -7.42 -7.96 -21.15
C ASN A 131 -8.93 -7.93 -20.91
N ASP A 132 -9.68 -7.98 -22.00
CA ASP A 132 -11.12 -8.09 -22.06
C ASP A 132 -11.59 -9.46 -21.54
N ILE A 133 -12.01 -9.48 -20.28
CA ILE A 133 -12.57 -10.66 -19.60
C ILE A 133 -14.10 -10.60 -19.55
N SER A 134 -14.71 -9.64 -20.25
CA SER A 134 -16.14 -9.31 -20.15
C SER A 134 -17.06 -10.43 -20.65
N GLU A 135 -16.53 -11.35 -21.46
CA GLU A 135 -17.28 -12.46 -22.06
C GLU A 135 -17.27 -13.74 -21.20
N LEU A 136 -16.44 -13.80 -20.15
CA LEU A 136 -16.33 -15.01 -19.31
C LEU A 136 -17.49 -15.10 -18.33
N THR A 137 -18.26 -16.18 -18.42
CA THR A 137 -19.43 -16.42 -17.57
C THR A 137 -19.13 -17.44 -16.46
N PRO A 138 -19.91 -17.46 -15.36
CA PRO A 138 -19.80 -18.51 -14.35
C PRO A 138 -19.91 -19.93 -14.92
N ASP A 139 -20.68 -20.12 -15.98
CA ASP A 139 -20.87 -21.41 -16.63
C ASP A 139 -19.59 -21.90 -17.33
N ASP A 140 -18.76 -21.00 -17.86
CA ASP A 140 -17.48 -21.35 -18.48
C ASP A 140 -16.50 -21.87 -17.42
N PHE A 141 -16.46 -21.24 -16.26
CA PHE A 141 -15.67 -21.70 -15.11
C PHE A 141 -16.20 -23.03 -14.56
N GLN A 142 -17.51 -23.23 -14.57
CA GLN A 142 -18.11 -24.49 -14.14
C GLN A 142 -17.74 -25.65 -15.07
N LYS A 143 -17.84 -25.47 -16.40
CA LYS A 143 -17.41 -26.48 -17.38
C LYS A 143 -15.93 -26.81 -17.22
N PHE A 144 -15.08 -25.80 -17.12
CA PHE A 144 -13.66 -25.99 -16.89
C PHE A 144 -13.40 -26.77 -15.60
N ALA A 145 -14.09 -26.42 -14.52
CA ALA A 145 -13.93 -27.10 -13.24
C ALA A 145 -14.36 -28.56 -13.31
N ASP A 146 -15.40 -28.87 -14.08
CA ASP A 146 -15.89 -30.23 -14.22
C ASP A 146 -14.94 -31.13 -15.01
N GLU A 147 -14.29 -30.59 -16.04
CA GLU A 147 -13.34 -31.31 -16.89
C GLU A 147 -11.93 -31.40 -16.29
N MET A 148 -11.44 -30.33 -15.66
CA MET A 148 -10.01 -30.17 -15.33
C MET A 148 -9.67 -30.38 -13.86
N LEU A 149 -10.64 -30.24 -12.93
CA LEU A 149 -10.35 -30.38 -11.50
C LEU A 149 -10.42 -31.83 -11.02
N PHE A 150 -9.42 -32.21 -10.23
CA PHE A 150 -9.47 -33.46 -9.47
C PHE A 150 -10.58 -33.42 -8.41
N GLY A 151 -11.09 -34.59 -8.00
CA GLY A 151 -12.18 -34.68 -7.02
C GLY A 151 -11.92 -33.90 -5.72
N TYR A 152 -10.68 -33.92 -5.21
CA TYR A 152 -10.33 -33.15 -4.01
C TYR A 152 -10.37 -31.62 -4.25
N GLN A 153 -10.04 -31.16 -5.46
CA GLN A 153 -10.10 -29.74 -5.83
C GLN A 153 -11.55 -29.28 -5.99
N LYS A 154 -12.41 -30.13 -6.57
CA LYS A 154 -13.87 -29.88 -6.60
C LYS A 154 -14.43 -29.72 -5.18
N HIS A 155 -13.96 -30.54 -4.23
CA HIS A 155 -14.31 -30.40 -2.82
C HIS A 155 -13.85 -29.07 -2.22
N LEU A 156 -12.65 -28.59 -2.55
CA LEU A 156 -12.18 -27.27 -2.12
C LEU A 156 -13.06 -26.13 -2.69
N ARG A 157 -13.48 -26.24 -3.96
CA ARG A 157 -14.29 -25.23 -4.67
C ARG A 157 -15.69 -25.09 -4.09
N ILE A 158 -16.34 -26.21 -3.76
CA ILE A 158 -17.66 -26.20 -3.09
C ILE A 158 -17.61 -25.45 -1.75
N ASN A 159 -16.46 -25.47 -1.07
CA ASN A 159 -16.25 -24.82 0.22
C ASN A 159 -15.77 -23.36 0.12
N ILE A 160 -15.69 -22.76 -1.07
CA ILE A 160 -15.19 -21.39 -1.26
C ILE A 160 -15.96 -20.34 -0.44
N LYS A 161 -17.24 -20.58 -0.16
CA LYS A 161 -18.12 -19.69 0.62
C LYS A 161 -17.73 -19.53 2.10
N LYS A 162 -16.75 -20.29 2.58
CA LYS A 162 -16.25 -20.18 3.97
C LYS A 162 -15.29 -18.99 4.05
N ALA A 163 -15.57 -18.06 4.97
CA ALA A 163 -14.75 -16.85 5.18
C ALA A 163 -13.28 -17.15 5.49
N ILE A 164 -13.00 -18.25 6.21
CA ILE A 164 -11.63 -18.69 6.54
C ILE A 164 -11.53 -20.19 6.27
N ARG A 165 -10.49 -20.60 5.52
CA ARG A 165 -10.16 -22.00 5.23
C ARG A 165 -8.71 -22.30 5.60
N ASN A 166 -8.52 -23.09 6.65
CA ASN A 166 -7.20 -23.60 7.04
C ASN A 166 -7.00 -25.00 6.46
N ILE A 167 -6.14 -25.12 5.44
CA ILE A 167 -6.00 -26.34 4.65
C ILE A 167 -4.64 -26.98 4.93
N LEU A 168 -4.65 -28.16 5.54
CA LEU A 168 -3.49 -29.04 5.56
C LEU A 168 -3.46 -29.82 4.25
N LYS A 169 -2.34 -29.76 3.53
CA LYS A 169 -2.19 -30.42 2.23
C LYS A 169 -0.91 -31.22 2.12
N SER A 170 -0.95 -32.31 1.36
CA SER A 170 0.23 -33.04 0.93
C SER A 170 1.02 -32.29 -0.16
N ARG A 171 2.25 -32.73 -0.44
CA ARG A 171 3.09 -32.18 -1.51
C ARG A 171 2.65 -32.73 -2.87
N GLN A 172 2.96 -32.00 -3.94
CA GLN A 172 2.80 -32.44 -5.33
C GLN A 172 1.36 -32.80 -5.76
N ILE A 173 0.33 -32.37 -5.03
CA ILE A 173 -1.05 -32.62 -5.43
C ILE A 173 -1.60 -31.63 -6.45
N GLY A 174 -0.90 -30.52 -6.72
CA GLY A 174 -1.41 -29.45 -7.60
C GLY A 174 -2.23 -28.38 -6.88
N ALA A 175 -2.07 -28.23 -5.56
CA ALA A 175 -2.80 -27.23 -4.78
C ALA A 175 -2.50 -25.79 -5.22
N THR A 176 -1.25 -25.46 -5.53
CA THR A 176 -0.86 -24.12 -6.00
C THR A 176 -1.57 -23.75 -7.30
N TRP A 177 -1.67 -24.70 -8.23
CA TRP A 177 -2.37 -24.51 -9.49
C TRP A 177 -3.87 -24.30 -9.25
N TYR A 178 -4.49 -25.07 -8.36
CA TYR A 178 -5.89 -24.91 -7.99
C TYR A 178 -6.19 -23.55 -7.37
N PHE A 179 -5.39 -23.08 -6.41
CA PHE A 179 -5.62 -21.77 -5.79
C PHE A 179 -5.36 -20.60 -6.75
N ALA A 180 -4.47 -20.79 -7.73
CA ALA A 180 -4.33 -19.82 -8.82
C ALA A 180 -5.60 -19.76 -9.69
N PHE A 181 -6.19 -20.92 -10.03
CA PHE A 181 -7.48 -20.98 -10.72
C PHE A 181 -8.61 -20.32 -9.89
N GLU A 182 -8.71 -20.67 -8.60
CA GLU A 182 -9.75 -20.17 -7.70
C GLU A 182 -9.71 -18.63 -7.60
N ALA A 183 -8.51 -18.06 -7.42
CA ALA A 183 -8.37 -16.60 -7.39
C ALA A 183 -8.64 -15.94 -8.75
N PHE A 184 -8.33 -16.63 -9.86
CA PHE A 184 -8.65 -16.12 -11.19
C PHE A 184 -10.17 -16.09 -11.41
N GLU A 185 -10.87 -17.19 -11.10
CA GLU A 185 -12.33 -17.27 -11.13
C GLU A 185 -12.97 -16.17 -10.27
N ASP A 186 -12.54 -16.02 -9.02
CA ASP A 186 -13.08 -15.01 -8.11
C ASP A 186 -12.83 -13.59 -8.62
N ALA A 187 -11.62 -13.29 -9.09
CA ALA A 187 -11.29 -11.96 -9.65
C ALA A 187 -12.11 -11.61 -10.89
N VAL A 188 -12.39 -12.59 -11.76
CA VAL A 188 -13.18 -12.37 -12.97
C VAL A 188 -14.66 -12.15 -12.64
N LEU A 189 -15.22 -12.95 -11.73
CA LEU A 189 -16.65 -12.91 -11.42
C LEU A 189 -17.03 -11.74 -10.50
N THR A 190 -16.15 -11.35 -9.57
CA THR A 190 -16.42 -10.28 -8.60
C THR A 190 -15.84 -8.94 -9.02
N GLY A 191 -14.75 -8.95 -9.80
CA GLY A 191 -13.94 -7.76 -10.07
C GLY A 191 -13.06 -7.33 -8.89
N ASP A 192 -13.06 -8.08 -7.78
CA ASP A 192 -12.32 -7.71 -6.58
C ASP A 192 -10.81 -8.03 -6.70
N PRO A 193 -9.94 -7.18 -6.13
CA PRO A 193 -8.51 -7.43 -6.11
C PRO A 193 -8.17 -8.62 -5.20
N GLN A 194 -7.45 -9.60 -5.77
CA GLN A 194 -7.00 -10.79 -5.06
C GLN A 194 -5.57 -10.65 -4.54
N ILE A 195 -5.36 -10.96 -3.26
CA ILE A 195 -4.07 -10.81 -2.57
C ILE A 195 -3.47 -12.18 -2.27
N PHE A 196 -2.20 -12.37 -2.63
CA PHE A 196 -1.42 -13.56 -2.30
C PHE A 196 -0.28 -13.18 -1.35
N LEU A 197 -0.31 -13.78 -0.15
CA LEU A 197 0.76 -13.68 0.84
C LEU A 197 1.54 -14.98 0.86
N SER A 198 2.85 -14.90 0.69
CA SER A 198 3.75 -16.06 0.69
C SER A 198 5.03 -15.75 1.46
N ALA A 199 5.76 -16.81 1.83
CA ALA A 199 7.00 -16.67 2.59
C ALA A 199 8.12 -15.92 1.84
N SER A 200 8.09 -15.93 0.50
CA SER A 200 9.05 -15.19 -0.32
C SER A 200 8.43 -14.63 -1.61
N ARG A 201 9.08 -13.63 -2.21
CA ARG A 201 8.65 -13.04 -3.48
C ARG A 201 8.66 -14.04 -4.65
N PRO A 202 9.70 -14.89 -4.84
CA PRO A 202 9.68 -15.91 -5.89
C PRO A 202 8.49 -16.86 -5.76
N GLN A 203 8.06 -17.18 -4.54
CA GLN A 203 6.89 -18.02 -4.32
C GLN A 203 5.59 -17.35 -4.78
N ALA A 204 5.42 -16.04 -4.54
CA ALA A 204 4.29 -15.29 -5.07
C ALA A 204 4.31 -15.20 -6.61
N GLU A 205 5.50 -15.08 -7.21
CA GLU A 205 5.67 -15.04 -8.67
C GLU A 205 5.26 -16.37 -9.34
N VAL A 206 5.37 -17.50 -8.64
CA VAL A 206 4.83 -18.79 -9.11
C VAL A 206 3.30 -18.75 -9.24
N PHE A 207 2.58 -18.22 -8.24
CA PHE A 207 1.13 -18.07 -8.31
C PHE A 207 0.71 -17.20 -9.48
N ARG A 208 1.38 -16.05 -9.65
CA ARG A 208 1.14 -15.16 -10.79
C ARG A 208 1.33 -15.89 -12.11
N SER A 209 2.41 -16.67 -12.25
CA SER A 209 2.70 -17.43 -13.47
C SER A 209 1.61 -18.45 -13.78
N TYR A 210 1.04 -19.12 -12.78
CA TYR A 210 -0.08 -20.04 -12.97
C TYR A 210 -1.35 -19.34 -13.41
N ILE A 211 -1.72 -18.20 -12.79
CA ILE A 211 -2.91 -17.42 -13.18
C ILE A 211 -2.83 -17.03 -14.65
N VAL A 212 -1.67 -16.52 -15.06
CA VAL A 212 -1.40 -16.15 -16.46
C VAL A 212 -1.55 -17.35 -17.39
N ASN A 213 -0.94 -18.49 -17.04
CA ASN A 213 -0.98 -19.70 -17.85
C ASN A 213 -2.41 -20.23 -18.01
N ILE A 214 -3.20 -20.18 -16.94
CA ILE A 214 -4.60 -20.64 -16.94
C ILE A 214 -5.45 -19.74 -17.84
N ALA A 215 -5.32 -18.42 -17.68
CA ALA A 215 -6.04 -17.45 -18.49
C ALA A 215 -5.71 -17.65 -19.98
N ASP A 216 -4.42 -17.71 -20.31
CA ASP A 216 -3.93 -17.81 -21.69
C ASP A 216 -4.35 -19.12 -22.38
N LYS A 217 -4.22 -20.26 -21.70
CA LYS A 217 -4.49 -21.57 -22.33
C LYS A 217 -5.96 -21.94 -22.44
N PHE A 218 -6.77 -21.53 -21.47
CA PHE A 218 -8.11 -22.11 -21.31
C PHE A 218 -9.24 -21.11 -21.51
N PHE A 219 -9.00 -19.83 -21.20
CA PHE A 219 -10.04 -18.81 -21.22
C PHE A 219 -9.82 -17.75 -22.30
N TRP A 220 -8.59 -17.62 -22.79
CA TRP A 220 -8.22 -16.66 -23.82
C TRP A 220 -8.01 -17.36 -25.17
N ARG A 221 -9.08 -17.57 -25.94
CA ARG A 221 -8.98 -18.05 -27.32
C ARG A 221 -9.08 -16.88 -28.30
N HIS A 222 -8.00 -16.64 -29.04
CA HIS A 222 -8.06 -15.84 -30.27
C HIS A 222 -8.86 -16.60 -31.35
N ALA A 223 -9.55 -15.87 -32.22
CA ALA A 223 -10.08 -16.42 -33.48
C ALA A 223 -8.97 -16.93 -34.42
N ASP A 224 -7.70 -16.54 -34.17
CA ASP A 224 -6.60 -16.67 -35.12
C ASP A 224 -5.47 -17.64 -34.68
N GLY A 225 -5.59 -18.28 -33.51
CA GLY A 225 -4.70 -19.39 -33.11
C GLY A 225 -3.24 -19.06 -32.72
N GLU A 226 -2.78 -17.81 -32.74
CA GLU A 226 -1.44 -17.44 -32.28
C GLU A 226 -1.40 -17.00 -30.80
N PRO A 227 -0.43 -17.49 -29.99
CA PRO A 227 -0.27 -17.07 -28.60
C PRO A 227 0.45 -15.71 -28.50
N TYR A 228 -0.13 -14.75 -27.76
CA TYR A 228 0.60 -13.53 -27.41
C TYR A 228 1.69 -13.82 -26.36
N PRO A 229 2.86 -13.17 -26.43
CA PRO A 229 3.75 -13.11 -25.28
C PRO A 229 3.06 -12.31 -24.17
N PHE A 230 2.53 -13.02 -23.18
CA PHE A 230 1.81 -12.47 -22.04
C PHE A 230 2.76 -11.68 -21.13
N LYS A 231 2.94 -10.40 -21.40
CA LYS A 231 3.68 -9.48 -20.54
C LYS A 231 2.71 -8.50 -19.90
N GLN A 232 2.39 -8.79 -18.64
CA GLN A 232 1.85 -7.87 -17.63
C GLN A 232 0.32 -7.82 -17.46
N TRP A 233 -0.22 -8.81 -16.74
CA TRP A 233 -1.27 -8.53 -15.75
C TRP A 233 -0.64 -7.97 -14.48
N CYS A 234 -1.11 -6.81 -14.03
CA CYS A 234 -1.17 -6.38 -12.62
C CYS A 234 -2.04 -5.10 -12.56
N ARG A 235 -3.36 -5.27 -12.61
CA ARG A 235 -4.31 -4.32 -12.01
C ARG A 235 -5.53 -4.99 -11.35
N ALA A 236 -5.60 -6.32 -11.28
CA ALA A 236 -6.09 -6.96 -10.05
C ALA A 236 -4.96 -6.82 -9.03
N ALA A 237 -5.19 -6.13 -7.93
CA ALA A 237 -4.14 -5.74 -7.00
C ALA A 237 -3.56 -6.95 -6.25
N LEU A 238 -2.60 -7.64 -6.89
CA LEU A 238 -1.63 -8.48 -6.19
C LEU A 238 -0.69 -7.56 -5.40
N LEU A 239 -1.15 -7.11 -4.24
CA LEU A 239 -0.28 -6.53 -3.22
C LEU A 239 0.50 -7.67 -2.57
N ILE A 240 1.66 -8.00 -3.14
CA ILE A 240 2.64 -8.87 -2.50
C ILE A 240 3.36 -7.99 -1.48
N HIS A 241 2.90 -8.01 -0.22
CA HIS A 241 3.64 -7.43 0.90
C HIS A 241 4.64 -8.46 1.45
N GLN A 242 5.90 -8.03 1.56
CA GLN A 242 6.84 -8.54 2.56
C GLN A 242 6.74 -7.67 3.80
#